data_AF-A0A925SQJ0-F1
#
_entry.id   AF-A0A925SQJ0-F1
#
_cell.length_a   1.000
_cell.length_b   1.000
_cell.length_c   1.000
_cell.angle_alpha   90.00
_cell.angle_beta   90.00
_cell.angle_gamma   90.00
#
_symmetry.space_group_name_H-M   'P 1'
#
loop_
_entity.id
_entity.type
_entity.pdbx_description
1 polymer ?
#
loop_
_entity_poly.entity_id
_entity_poly.type
_entity_poly.pdbx_seq_one_letter_code
_entity_poly.pdbx_strand_id
1 'polypeptide(L)'
;MRKLTLDDLQEIKIWMYRNARPIDLSIWQYYFENGSKDAVLSSLSFYQNSDGGFGHALEADSWNPNSSPYTTLTAIIILKDIEFADKQHPIMQGIFNFLESRAYCSENGWHFNIPSNNDYPHAPWWEYNMEANAVEGIGVTAEIVGFVFKYAKEDSEIYKKALTFSDVIINKLRTSEHYGDMGIGGYCVLLDSIKKAKLTSRFDCN
;
A
#
# COMPACT_ATOMS: atom_id res chain seq x y z
N MET A 1 -27.10 -7.25 -16.19
CA MET A 1 -26.23 -6.23 -15.54
C MET A 1 -26.73 -4.86 -15.98
N ARG A 2 -27.13 -3.96 -15.06
CA ARG A 2 -27.46 -2.57 -15.43
C ARG A 2 -26.16 -1.86 -15.82
N LYS A 3 -26.20 -0.97 -16.82
CA LYS A 3 -25.06 -0.15 -17.27
C LYS A 3 -25.34 1.31 -16.93
N LEU A 4 -24.29 2.07 -16.62
CA LEU A 4 -24.39 3.52 -16.48
C LEU A 4 -24.72 4.16 -17.83
N THR A 5 -25.59 5.16 -17.81
CA THR A 5 -25.87 6.01 -18.96
C THR A 5 -24.79 7.08 -19.13
N LEU A 6 -24.81 7.79 -20.27
CA LEU A 6 -23.91 8.92 -20.48
C LEU A 6 -24.23 10.09 -19.54
N ASP A 7 -25.51 10.28 -19.22
CA ASP A 7 -25.95 11.30 -18.27
C ASP A 7 -25.43 10.99 -16.85
N ASP A 8 -25.53 9.73 -16.41
CA ASP A 8 -24.95 9.30 -15.13
C ASP A 8 -23.44 9.57 -15.08
N LEU A 9 -22.71 9.27 -16.16
CA LEU A 9 -21.26 9.52 -16.23
C LEU A 9 -20.94 11.02 -16.15
N GLN A 10 -21.76 11.87 -16.77
CA GLN A 10 -21.59 13.31 -16.73
C GLN A 10 -21.86 13.87 -15.32
N GLU A 11 -22.87 13.36 -14.61
CA GLU A 11 -23.13 13.74 -13.21
C GLU A 11 -21.98 13.34 -12.29
N ILE A 12 -21.45 12.12 -12.43
CA ILE A 12 -20.29 11.65 -11.66
C ILE A 12 -19.07 12.53 -11.95
N LYS A 13 -18.81 12.86 -13.23
CA LYS A 13 -17.73 13.77 -13.62
C LYS A 13 -17.86 15.12 -12.93
N ILE A 14 -19.03 15.74 -12.97
CA ILE A 14 -19.28 17.04 -12.31
C ILE A 14 -19.02 16.92 -10.79
N TRP A 15 -19.46 15.83 -10.17
CA TRP A 15 -19.24 15.61 -8.75
C TRP A 15 -17.75 15.48 -8.41
N MET A 16 -16.99 14.70 -9.19
CA MET A 16 -15.54 14.53 -9.02
C MET A 16 -14.81 15.86 -9.10
N TYR A 17 -15.08 16.66 -10.13
CA TYR A 17 -14.46 17.98 -10.29
C TYR A 17 -14.78 18.98 -9.18
N ARG A 18 -15.89 18.79 -8.47
CA ARG A 18 -16.34 19.69 -7.38
C ARG A 18 -15.88 19.26 -6.00
N ASN A 19 -15.67 17.96 -5.77
CA ASN A 19 -15.54 17.41 -4.41
C ASN A 19 -14.34 16.49 -4.21
N ALA A 20 -13.73 15.95 -5.27
CA ALA A 20 -12.63 14.99 -5.12
C ALA A 20 -11.39 15.66 -4.51
N ARG A 21 -10.62 14.90 -3.71
CA ARG A 21 -9.28 15.34 -3.30
C ARG A 21 -8.40 15.46 -4.56
N PRO A 22 -7.36 16.30 -4.56
CA PRO A 22 -6.48 16.46 -5.73
C PRO A 22 -5.92 15.14 -6.27
N ILE A 23 -5.55 14.20 -5.38
CA ILE A 23 -5.09 12.86 -5.79
C ILE A 23 -6.20 12.06 -6.49
N ASP A 24 -7.41 12.00 -5.93
CA ASP A 24 -8.55 11.28 -6.51
C ASP A 24 -8.96 11.87 -7.87
N LEU A 25 -8.93 13.21 -8.00
CA LEU A 25 -9.21 13.89 -9.25
C LEU A 25 -8.18 13.55 -10.32
N SER A 26 -6.89 13.53 -9.97
CA SER A 26 -5.83 13.14 -10.91
C SER A 26 -5.96 11.68 -11.36
N ILE A 27 -6.35 10.77 -10.45
CA ILE A 27 -6.62 9.37 -10.77
C ILE A 27 -7.86 9.24 -11.67
N TRP A 28 -8.93 10.00 -11.40
CA TRP A 28 -10.10 10.07 -12.27
C TRP A 28 -9.72 10.51 -13.69
N GLN A 29 -8.95 11.60 -13.80
CA GLN A 29 -8.51 12.13 -15.08
C GLN A 29 -7.66 11.10 -15.83
N TYR A 30 -6.77 10.38 -15.14
CA TYR A 30 -5.98 9.30 -15.72
C TYR A 30 -6.86 8.21 -16.36
N TYR A 31 -7.85 7.68 -15.63
CA TYR A 31 -8.69 6.58 -16.13
C TYR A 31 -9.76 7.00 -17.14
N PHE A 32 -10.32 8.19 -17.02
CA PHE A 32 -11.52 8.58 -17.77
C PHE A 32 -11.32 9.71 -18.76
N GLU A 33 -10.20 10.44 -18.69
CA GLU A 33 -10.00 11.68 -19.45
C GLU A 33 -8.63 11.78 -20.12
N ASN A 34 -7.92 10.66 -20.30
CA ASN A 34 -6.59 10.58 -20.88
C ASN A 34 -5.54 11.43 -20.13
N GLY A 35 -5.71 11.62 -18.82
CA GLY A 35 -4.72 12.24 -17.94
C GLY A 35 -3.41 11.44 -17.92
N SER A 36 -2.29 12.11 -17.65
CA SER A 36 -0.97 11.46 -17.63
C SER A 36 -0.65 10.85 -16.26
N LYS A 37 0.24 9.83 -16.25
CA LYS A 37 0.83 9.31 -15.01
C LYS A 37 1.56 10.41 -14.23
N ASP A 38 2.21 11.33 -14.94
CA ASP A 38 2.93 12.47 -14.34
C ASP A 38 2.01 13.39 -13.54
N ALA A 39 0.76 13.59 -13.98
CA ALA A 39 -0.23 14.37 -13.22
C ALA A 39 -0.57 13.67 -11.88
N VAL A 40 -0.73 12.35 -11.91
CA VAL A 40 -0.95 11.55 -10.68
C VAL A 40 0.26 11.61 -9.76
N LEU A 41 1.48 11.45 -10.30
CA LEU A 41 2.73 11.53 -9.53
C LEU A 41 2.92 12.92 -8.92
N SER A 42 2.61 13.98 -9.67
CA SER A 42 2.67 15.35 -9.17
C SER A 42 1.72 15.55 -7.99
N SER A 43 0.47 15.08 -8.09
CA SER A 43 -0.47 15.14 -6.96
C SER A 43 -0.02 14.28 -5.79
N LEU A 44 0.46 13.05 -6.04
CA LEU A 44 0.90 12.11 -5.02
C LEU A 44 2.11 12.64 -4.25
N SER A 45 3.00 13.41 -4.89
CA SER A 45 4.20 13.97 -4.26
C SER A 45 3.91 14.86 -3.04
N PHE A 46 2.73 15.51 -3.00
CA PHE A 46 2.33 16.35 -1.87
C PHE A 46 2.01 15.55 -0.59
N TYR A 47 1.85 14.24 -0.71
CA TYR A 47 1.56 13.35 0.42
C TYR A 47 2.81 12.64 0.96
N GLN A 48 3.95 12.76 0.27
CA GLN A 48 5.20 12.11 0.68
C GLN A 48 5.97 13.02 1.65
N ASN A 49 6.36 12.47 2.80
CA ASN A 49 7.18 13.14 3.80
C ASN A 49 8.68 13.04 3.46
N SER A 50 9.50 13.81 4.18
CA SER A 50 10.95 13.84 3.97
C SER A 50 11.67 12.53 4.29
N ASP A 51 11.06 11.66 5.10
CA ASP A 51 11.56 10.30 5.37
C ASP A 51 11.20 9.29 4.27
N GLY A 52 10.46 9.74 3.25
CA GLY A 52 10.05 8.94 2.10
C GLY A 52 8.72 8.19 2.28
N GLY A 53 8.17 8.15 3.50
CA GLY A 53 6.86 7.57 3.78
C GLY A 53 5.73 8.55 3.44
N PHE A 54 4.48 8.09 3.58
CA PHE A 54 3.30 8.87 3.22
C PHE A 54 2.37 9.14 4.39
N GLY A 55 1.71 10.30 4.35
CA GLY A 55 0.75 10.79 5.33
C GLY A 55 -0.27 11.73 4.69
N HIS A 56 -0.71 12.74 5.45
CA HIS A 56 -1.53 13.88 4.98
C HIS A 56 -2.87 13.48 4.36
N ALA A 57 -3.56 12.51 4.97
CA ALA A 57 -4.83 11.99 4.47
C ALA A 57 -4.77 11.45 3.04
N LEU A 58 -3.62 10.88 2.63
CA LEU A 58 -3.57 10.05 1.42
C LEU A 58 -4.51 8.86 1.57
N GLU A 59 -4.44 8.18 2.73
CA GLU A 59 -5.52 7.31 3.16
C GLU A 59 -6.67 8.16 3.71
N ALA A 60 -7.83 8.08 3.04
CA ALA A 60 -8.94 9.01 3.24
C ALA A 60 -9.50 9.00 4.67
N ASP A 61 -9.45 7.84 5.31
CA ASP A 61 -9.98 7.64 6.66
C ASP A 61 -8.98 7.99 7.77
N SER A 62 -7.77 8.47 7.44
CA SER A 62 -6.72 8.78 8.42
C SER A 62 -6.06 10.14 8.16
N TRP A 63 -6.27 11.11 9.04
CA TRP A 63 -5.73 12.47 8.87
C TRP A 63 -4.34 12.67 9.49
N ASN A 64 -3.70 11.58 9.91
CA ASN A 64 -2.36 11.62 10.46
C ASN A 64 -1.36 12.13 9.39
N PRO A 65 -0.65 13.25 9.63
CA PRO A 65 0.34 13.76 8.69
C PRO A 65 1.64 12.95 8.70
N ASN A 66 1.88 12.14 9.73
CA ASN A 66 3.11 11.37 9.87
C ASN A 66 3.12 10.16 8.93
N SER A 67 4.33 9.75 8.55
CA SER A 67 4.54 8.57 7.71
C SER A 67 4.12 7.29 8.43
N SER A 68 3.28 6.48 7.78
CA SER A 68 2.90 5.15 8.26
C SER A 68 3.10 4.09 7.18
N PRO A 69 3.30 2.80 7.55
CA PRO A 69 3.39 1.73 6.56
C PRO A 69 2.12 1.55 5.75
N TYR A 70 0.94 1.66 6.38
CA TYR A 70 -0.34 1.53 5.66
C TYR A 70 -0.54 2.65 4.65
N THR A 71 -0.32 3.91 5.04
CA THR A 71 -0.47 5.04 4.11
C THR A 71 0.58 4.99 3.00
N THR A 72 1.78 4.50 3.28
CA THR A 72 2.80 4.23 2.25
C THR A 72 2.37 3.10 1.31
N LEU A 73 1.68 2.07 1.82
CA LEU A 73 1.05 1.05 1.00
C LEU A 73 -0.05 1.64 0.09
N THR A 74 -0.85 2.60 0.56
CA THR A 74 -1.81 3.32 -0.30
C THR A 74 -1.11 3.97 -1.50
N ALA A 75 0.04 4.61 -1.29
CA ALA A 75 0.85 5.16 -2.40
C ALA A 75 1.34 4.06 -3.35
N ILE A 76 1.83 2.93 -2.82
CA ILE A 76 2.27 1.78 -3.61
C ILE A 76 1.12 1.25 -4.50
N ILE A 77 -0.10 1.16 -3.96
CA ILE A 77 -1.29 0.71 -4.69
C ILE A 77 -1.60 1.69 -5.82
N ILE A 78 -1.61 3.00 -5.56
CA ILE A 78 -1.82 4.03 -6.60
C ILE A 78 -0.78 3.88 -7.73
N LEU A 79 0.51 3.71 -7.38
CA LEU A 79 1.57 3.52 -8.36
C LEU A 79 1.39 2.23 -9.18
N LYS A 80 0.95 1.15 -8.54
CA LYS A 80 0.63 -0.13 -9.20
C LYS A 80 -0.53 0.02 -10.17
N ASP A 81 -1.59 0.73 -9.76
CA ASP A 81 -2.83 0.91 -10.51
C ASP A 81 -2.64 1.75 -11.78
N ILE A 82 -1.76 2.75 -11.72
CA ILE A 82 -1.35 3.51 -12.91
C ILE A 82 -0.19 2.83 -13.68
N GLU A 83 0.19 1.60 -13.30
CA GLU A 83 1.30 0.84 -13.89
C GLU A 83 2.62 1.62 -13.94
N PHE A 84 2.93 2.37 -12.88
CA PHE A 84 4.20 3.07 -12.74
C PHE A 84 5.32 2.11 -12.32
N ALA A 85 6.48 2.25 -12.94
CA ALA A 85 7.57 1.29 -12.77
C ALA A 85 8.98 1.91 -12.80
N ASP A 86 9.10 3.24 -12.89
CA ASP A 86 10.41 3.88 -12.86
C ASP A 86 10.97 3.86 -11.44
N LYS A 87 11.89 2.93 -11.20
CA LYS A 87 12.52 2.70 -9.90
C LYS A 87 13.39 3.89 -9.48
N GLN A 88 13.85 4.73 -10.40
CA GLN A 88 14.78 5.84 -10.14
C GLN A 88 14.03 7.12 -9.78
N HIS A 89 12.71 7.15 -9.98
CA HIS A 89 11.88 8.28 -9.62
C HIS A 89 11.95 8.59 -8.11
N PRO A 90 12.02 9.87 -7.69
CA PRO A 90 12.15 10.25 -6.27
C PRO A 90 11.09 9.63 -5.36
N ILE A 91 9.84 9.54 -5.84
CA ILE A 91 8.76 8.88 -5.09
C ILE A 91 9.11 7.42 -4.77
N MET A 92 9.55 6.64 -5.77
CA MET A 92 9.91 5.24 -5.60
C MET A 92 11.12 5.07 -4.67
N GLN A 93 12.14 5.93 -4.82
CA GLN A 93 13.30 5.93 -3.94
C GLN A 93 12.91 6.28 -2.49
N GLY A 94 12.02 7.25 -2.28
CA GLY A 94 11.49 7.59 -0.97
C GLY A 94 10.77 6.42 -0.30
N ILE A 95 9.92 5.69 -1.05
CA ILE A 95 9.25 4.49 -0.53
C ILE A 95 10.27 3.46 -0.04
N PHE A 96 11.31 3.17 -0.84
CA PHE A 96 12.35 2.23 -0.41
C PHE A 96 13.09 2.72 0.83
N ASN A 97 13.47 4.01 0.89
CA ASN A 97 14.13 4.59 2.06
C ASN A 97 13.28 4.45 3.33
N PHE A 98 11.98 4.72 3.24
CA PHE A 98 11.06 4.56 4.37
C PHE A 98 10.96 3.10 4.83
N LEU A 99 10.79 2.17 3.90
CA LEU A 99 10.72 0.74 4.23
C LEU A 99 12.03 0.22 4.84
N GLU A 100 13.18 0.70 4.36
CA GLU A 100 14.51 0.37 4.87
C GLU A 100 14.81 0.98 6.24
N SER A 101 14.18 2.12 6.59
CA SER A 101 14.28 2.75 7.92
C SER A 101 13.73 1.88 9.05
N ARG A 102 12.85 0.93 8.71
CA ARG A 102 12.13 0.04 9.65
C ARG A 102 11.22 0.78 10.63
N ALA A 103 10.80 2.00 10.29
CA ALA A 103 9.76 2.68 11.04
C ALA A 103 8.50 1.80 11.12
N TYR A 104 8.01 1.58 12.35
CA TYR A 104 6.81 0.80 12.64
C TYR A 104 6.83 -0.61 12.02
N CYS A 105 7.97 -1.28 12.16
CA CYS A 105 8.21 -2.62 11.67
C CYS A 105 8.67 -3.54 12.81
N SER A 106 8.02 -4.69 12.94
CA SER A 106 8.37 -5.74 13.89
C SER A 106 9.00 -6.96 13.20
N GLU A 107 9.27 -8.00 13.97
CA GLU A 107 9.67 -9.31 13.42
C GLU A 107 8.59 -9.95 12.54
N ASN A 108 7.32 -9.58 12.77
CA ASN A 108 6.16 -10.11 12.05
C ASN A 108 5.78 -9.29 10.81
N GLY A 109 6.48 -8.19 10.53
CA GLY A 109 6.15 -7.29 9.43
C GLY A 109 5.87 -5.86 9.87
N TRP A 110 5.38 -5.07 8.91
CA TRP A 110 4.98 -3.68 9.11
C TRP A 110 3.63 -3.57 9.83
N HIS A 111 3.49 -2.51 10.60
CA HIS A 111 2.26 -2.20 11.33
C HIS A 111 1.15 -1.69 10.41
N PHE A 112 -0.08 -2.07 10.73
CA PHE A 112 -1.33 -1.60 10.15
C PHE A 112 -1.70 -0.20 10.67
N ASN A 113 -1.55 0.04 11.96
CA ASN A 113 -1.74 1.36 12.58
C ASN A 113 -0.54 1.73 13.48
N ILE A 114 -0.33 3.03 13.69
CA ILE A 114 0.83 3.58 14.42
C ILE A 114 0.38 4.47 15.59
N PRO A 115 1.19 4.64 16.66
CA PRO A 115 0.79 5.40 17.83
C PRO A 115 0.29 6.82 17.53
N SER A 116 0.91 7.51 16.57
CA SER A 116 0.53 8.87 16.22
C SER A 116 -0.80 8.98 15.49
N ASN A 117 -1.45 7.87 15.09
CA ASN A 117 -2.82 7.95 14.57
C ASN A 117 -3.77 8.54 15.61
N ASN A 118 -3.55 8.23 16.89
CA ASN A 118 -4.39 8.68 18.01
C ASN A 118 -4.38 10.20 18.22
N ASP A 119 -3.39 10.89 17.67
CA ASP A 119 -3.22 12.35 17.81
C ASP A 119 -4.03 13.15 16.76
N TYR A 120 -4.67 12.48 15.79
CA TYR A 120 -5.37 13.13 14.67
C TYR A 120 -6.74 12.48 14.41
N PRO A 121 -7.68 13.17 13.73
CA PRO A 121 -8.93 12.55 13.31
C PRO A 121 -8.70 11.32 12.44
N HIS A 122 -9.34 10.22 12.78
CA HIS A 122 -9.24 8.97 12.04
C HIS A 122 -10.48 8.10 12.27
N ALA A 123 -10.77 7.19 11.34
CA ALA A 123 -11.80 6.19 11.53
C ALA A 123 -11.40 5.14 12.59
N PRO A 124 -12.35 4.51 13.30
CA PRO A 124 -12.05 3.69 14.49
C PRO A 124 -11.05 2.55 14.29
N TRP A 125 -10.91 2.01 13.08
CA TRP A 125 -9.94 0.94 12.78
C TRP A 125 -8.49 1.43 12.70
N TRP A 126 -8.27 2.74 12.55
CA TRP A 126 -6.93 3.34 12.59
C TRP A 126 -6.45 3.67 14.00
N GLU A 127 -7.30 3.48 15.02
CA GLU A 127 -6.90 3.64 16.43
C GLU A 127 -5.76 2.65 16.72
N TYR A 128 -4.68 3.17 17.32
CA TYR A 128 -3.49 2.37 17.56
C TYR A 128 -3.79 1.20 18.50
N ASN A 129 -3.55 -0.01 18.00
CA ASN A 129 -3.78 -1.23 18.76
C ASN A 129 -2.78 -2.32 18.33
N MET A 130 -1.97 -2.78 19.29
CA MET A 130 -0.97 -3.82 19.05
C MET A 130 -1.57 -5.20 18.71
N GLU A 131 -2.74 -5.53 19.25
CA GLU A 131 -3.45 -6.76 18.92
C GLU A 131 -3.97 -6.71 17.48
N ALA A 132 -4.51 -5.57 17.04
CA ALA A 132 -4.89 -5.36 15.64
C ALA A 132 -3.67 -5.49 14.72
N ASN A 133 -2.53 -4.89 15.08
CA ASN A 133 -1.29 -5.01 14.32
C ASN A 133 -0.78 -6.46 14.20
N ALA A 134 -1.05 -7.32 15.18
CA ALA A 134 -0.65 -8.73 15.11
C ALA A 134 -1.44 -9.51 14.03
N VAL A 135 -2.60 -9.01 13.62
CA VAL A 135 -3.50 -9.65 12.67
C VAL A 135 -3.51 -8.89 11.34
N GLU A 136 -3.92 -7.62 11.34
CA GLU A 136 -4.07 -6.81 10.12
C GLU A 136 -2.73 -6.44 9.47
N GLY A 137 -1.65 -6.36 10.25
CA GLY A 137 -0.31 -6.11 9.74
C GLY A 137 0.19 -7.17 8.75
N ILE A 138 -0.42 -8.37 8.76
CA ILE A 138 -0.11 -9.44 7.81
C ILE A 138 -0.43 -9.00 6.39
N GLY A 139 -1.65 -8.47 6.17
CA GLY A 139 -2.08 -8.05 4.84
C GLY A 139 -1.24 -6.90 4.30
N VAL A 140 -0.94 -5.92 5.17
CA VAL A 140 -0.05 -4.80 4.84
C VAL A 140 1.32 -5.29 4.42
N THR A 141 1.90 -6.20 5.21
CA THR A 141 3.23 -6.75 4.96
C THR A 141 3.25 -7.56 3.68
N ALA A 142 2.22 -8.37 3.41
CA ALA A 142 2.14 -9.19 2.21
C ALA A 142 2.13 -8.35 0.92
N GLU A 143 1.37 -7.25 0.89
CA GLU A 143 1.33 -6.33 -0.24
C GLU A 143 2.67 -5.58 -0.42
N ILE A 144 3.26 -5.08 0.67
CA ILE A 144 4.59 -4.43 0.63
C ILE A 144 5.66 -5.42 0.14
N VAL A 145 5.62 -6.67 0.59
CA VAL A 145 6.52 -7.72 0.09
C VAL A 145 6.36 -7.94 -1.41
N GLY A 146 5.12 -7.95 -1.91
CA GLY A 146 4.85 -8.04 -3.34
C GLY A 146 5.47 -6.89 -4.14
N PHE A 147 5.38 -5.66 -3.61
CA PHE A 147 6.06 -4.49 -4.15
C PHE A 147 7.59 -4.65 -4.15
N VAL A 148 8.17 -5.09 -3.02
CA VAL A 148 9.62 -5.30 -2.89
C VAL A 148 10.11 -6.35 -3.89
N PHE A 149 9.44 -7.50 -4.01
CA PHE A 149 9.81 -8.54 -4.98
C PHE A 149 9.75 -8.05 -6.42
N LYS A 150 8.81 -7.17 -6.74
CA LYS A 150 8.68 -6.64 -8.10
C LYS A 150 9.76 -5.60 -8.43
N TYR A 151 10.14 -4.76 -7.48
CA TYR A 151 10.90 -3.55 -7.79
C TYR A 151 12.29 -3.46 -7.15
N ALA A 152 12.53 -4.06 -5.97
CA ALA A 152 13.83 -4.00 -5.31
C ALA A 152 14.89 -4.85 -6.06
N LYS A 153 16.16 -4.60 -5.75
CA LYS A 153 17.27 -5.46 -6.19
C LYS A 153 17.31 -6.70 -5.31
N GLU A 154 17.57 -7.87 -5.89
CA GLU A 154 17.54 -9.16 -5.17
C GLU A 154 18.59 -9.27 -4.05
N ASP A 155 19.70 -8.54 -4.16
CA ASP A 155 20.80 -8.52 -3.19
C ASP A 155 20.60 -7.49 -2.06
N SER A 156 19.55 -6.66 -2.12
CA SER A 156 19.28 -5.63 -1.12
C SER A 156 18.80 -6.21 0.21
N GLU A 157 19.05 -5.47 1.29
CA GLU A 157 18.60 -5.86 2.63
C GLU A 157 17.07 -5.91 2.73
N ILE A 158 16.36 -5.00 2.03
CA ILE A 158 14.90 -5.03 2.01
C ILE A 158 14.35 -6.27 1.30
N TYR A 159 15.03 -6.75 0.24
CA TYR A 159 14.63 -7.98 -0.45
C TYR A 159 14.82 -9.21 0.44
N LYS A 160 15.96 -9.32 1.13
CA LYS A 160 16.19 -10.39 2.12
C LYS A 160 15.14 -10.36 3.23
N LYS A 161 14.76 -9.16 3.69
CA LYS A 161 13.72 -9.01 4.70
C LYS A 161 12.34 -9.43 4.18
N ALA A 162 12.02 -9.09 2.93
CA ALA A 162 10.79 -9.52 2.29
C ALA A 162 10.69 -11.05 2.19
N LEU A 163 11.82 -11.73 1.97
CA LEU A 163 11.88 -13.20 2.04
C LEU A 163 11.56 -13.71 3.45
N THR A 164 12.16 -13.13 4.50
CA THR A 164 11.86 -13.51 5.90
C THR A 164 10.40 -13.25 6.26
N PHE A 165 9.82 -12.12 5.86
CA PHE A 165 8.40 -11.86 6.11
C PHE A 165 7.49 -12.82 5.36
N SER A 166 7.86 -13.23 4.15
CA SER A 166 7.13 -14.27 3.43
C SER A 166 7.11 -15.59 4.20
N ASP A 167 8.24 -15.99 4.80
CA ASP A 167 8.32 -17.18 5.65
C ASP A 167 7.37 -17.08 6.86
N VAL A 168 7.35 -15.93 7.55
CA VAL A 168 6.46 -15.68 8.70
C VAL A 168 4.99 -15.74 8.30
N ILE A 169 4.64 -15.07 7.20
CA ILE A 169 3.27 -14.95 6.68
C ILE A 169 2.74 -16.33 6.28
N ILE A 170 3.52 -17.13 5.53
CA ILE A 170 3.13 -18.48 5.12
C ILE A 170 2.99 -19.42 6.33
N ASN A 171 3.87 -19.31 7.32
CA ASN A 171 3.74 -20.11 8.54
C ASN A 171 2.47 -19.75 9.33
N LYS A 172 2.11 -18.47 9.40
CA LYS A 172 0.85 -18.02 10.03
C LYS A 172 -0.38 -18.55 9.32
N LEU A 173 -0.38 -18.61 7.98
CA LEU A 173 -1.47 -19.22 7.21
C LEU A 173 -1.71 -20.70 7.55
N ARG A 174 -0.68 -21.40 8.03
CA ARG A 174 -0.78 -22.82 8.41
C ARG A 174 -1.20 -23.02 9.87
N THR A 175 -0.97 -22.04 10.73
CA THR A 175 -1.04 -22.21 12.19
C THR A 175 -2.10 -21.35 12.88
N SER A 176 -2.68 -20.35 12.20
CA SER A 176 -3.72 -19.48 12.76
C SER A 176 -5.12 -19.90 12.31
N GLU A 177 -6.13 -19.54 13.09
CA GLU A 177 -7.55 -19.59 12.68
C GLU A 177 -8.12 -18.18 12.45
N HIS A 178 -7.36 -17.14 12.81
CA HIS A 178 -7.76 -15.74 12.67
C HIS A 178 -6.77 -14.97 11.81
N TYR A 179 -7.28 -14.31 10.77
CA TYR A 179 -6.49 -13.67 9.73
C TYR A 179 -6.82 -12.18 9.54
N GLY A 180 -7.79 -11.66 10.29
CA GLY A 180 -8.27 -10.30 10.12
C GLY A 180 -8.94 -10.09 8.76
N ASP A 181 -9.26 -8.85 8.48
CA ASP A 181 -9.96 -8.48 7.25
C ASP A 181 -8.99 -8.46 6.05
N MET A 182 -7.73 -8.07 6.28
CA MET A 182 -6.73 -7.94 5.22
C MET A 182 -5.88 -9.20 4.98
N GLY A 183 -5.86 -10.15 5.92
CA GLY A 183 -4.87 -11.25 5.89
C GLY A 183 -5.04 -12.21 4.72
N ILE A 184 -6.25 -12.72 4.45
CA ILE A 184 -6.48 -13.68 3.36
C ILE A 184 -6.23 -13.04 1.99
N GLY A 185 -6.70 -11.81 1.78
CA GLY A 185 -6.42 -11.06 0.55
C GLY A 185 -4.92 -10.85 0.35
N GLY A 186 -4.22 -10.43 1.42
CA GLY A 186 -2.77 -10.28 1.42
C GLY A 186 -2.03 -11.58 1.08
N TYR A 187 -2.44 -12.72 1.64
CA TYR A 187 -1.85 -14.02 1.30
C TYR A 187 -1.97 -14.34 -0.20
N CYS A 188 -3.13 -14.10 -0.80
CA CYS A 188 -3.31 -14.30 -2.24
C CYS A 188 -2.35 -13.44 -3.07
N VAL A 189 -2.16 -12.18 -2.67
CA VAL A 189 -1.20 -11.27 -3.33
C VAL A 189 0.24 -11.73 -3.14
N LEU A 190 0.61 -12.21 -1.94
CA LEU A 190 1.93 -12.75 -1.70
C LEU A 190 2.19 -13.98 -2.59
N LEU A 191 1.24 -14.91 -2.68
CA LEU A 191 1.36 -16.10 -3.52
C LEU A 191 1.56 -15.75 -5.00
N ASP A 192 0.80 -14.79 -5.51
CA ASP A 192 0.98 -14.29 -6.88
C ASP A 192 2.35 -13.63 -7.07
N SER A 193 2.81 -12.85 -6.08
CA SER A 193 4.12 -12.20 -6.09
C SER A 193 5.28 -13.21 -6.07
N ILE A 194 5.20 -14.24 -5.24
CA ILE A 194 6.16 -15.36 -5.18
C ILE A 194 6.25 -16.07 -6.53
N LYS A 195 5.10 -16.34 -7.17
CA LYS A 195 5.06 -16.96 -8.51
C LYS A 195 5.71 -16.06 -9.56
N LYS A 196 5.37 -14.78 -9.59
CA LYS A 196 5.94 -13.79 -10.52
C LYS A 196 7.45 -13.60 -10.33
N ALA A 197 7.92 -13.64 -9.08
CA ALA A 197 9.33 -13.57 -8.72
C ALA A 197 10.07 -14.91 -8.90
N LYS A 198 9.40 -15.98 -9.33
CA LYS A 198 9.97 -17.34 -9.50
C LYS A 198 10.58 -17.91 -8.21
N LEU A 199 9.98 -17.60 -7.06
CA LEU A 199 10.43 -18.02 -5.74
C LEU A 199 9.71 -19.27 -5.21
N THR A 200 8.91 -19.96 -6.02
CA THR A 200 8.09 -21.11 -5.61
C THR A 200 8.90 -22.31 -5.11
N SER A 201 10.19 -22.40 -5.44
CA SER A 201 11.07 -23.45 -4.90
C SER A 201 11.54 -23.16 -3.47
N ARG A 202 11.48 -21.89 -3.03
CA ARG A 202 11.85 -21.48 -1.67
C ARG A 202 10.68 -21.65 -0.71
N PHE A 203 9.48 -21.29 -1.17
CA PHE A 203 8.28 -21.27 -0.34
C PHE A 203 7.38 -22.45 -0.72
N ASP A 204 7.04 -23.27 0.27
CA ASP A 204 6.07 -24.36 0.08
C ASP A 204 4.66 -23.77 -0.02
N CYS A 205 4.27 -23.44 -1.24
CA CYS A 205 3.00 -22.80 -1.58
C CYS A 205 1.88 -23.78 -1.96
N ASN A 206 2.06 -25.08 -1.66
CA ASN A 206 1.04 -26.12 -1.88
C ASN A 206 0.07 -26.25 -0.70
#